data_AF-A0A530ARF7-F1
#
_entry.id   AF-A0A530ARF7-F1
#
_cell.length_a   1.000
_cell.length_b   1.000
_cell.length_c   1.000
_cell.angle_alpha   90.00
_cell.angle_beta   90.00
_cell.angle_gamma   90.00
#
_symmetry.space_group_name_H-M   'P 1'
#
loop_
_entity.id
_entity.type
_entity.pdbx_description
1 polymer ?
#
loop_
_entity_poly.entity_id
_entity_poly.type
_entity_poly.pdbx_seq_one_letter_code
_entity_poly.pdbx_strand_id
1 'polypeptide(L)' 'MTHFIILPGSGGSGPTHWQSRWQDSDPAMRRFRPSSWDLPDFTDWLAALEAAVIEAPEPPVLVAHSLS' A
#
# COMPACT_ATOMS: atom_id res chain seq x y z
N MET A 1 -3.59 13.81 -11.38
CA MET A 1 -3.79 14.15 -9.95
C MET A 1 -3.02 13.08 -9.23
N THR A 2 -1.95 13.39 -8.51
CA THR A 2 -1.00 12.36 -8.07
C THR A 2 -1.69 11.24 -7.29
N HIS A 3 -1.54 10.00 -7.75
CA HIS A 3 -2.01 8.82 -7.03
C HIS A 3 -0.92 8.28 -6.13
N PHE A 4 -1.32 7.79 -4.96
CA PHE A 4 -0.38 7.21 -4.00
C PHE A 4 -0.76 5.77 -3.73
N ILE A 5 0.25 4.89 -3.71
CA ILE A 5 0.12 3.52 -3.22
C ILE A 5 0.88 3.43 -1.91
N ILE A 6 0.17 3.14 -0.84
CA ILE A 6 0.68 2.96 0.51
C ILE A 6 1.17 1.51 0.65
N LEU A 7 2.43 1.35 1.03
CA LEU A 7 3.09 0.09 1.32
C LEU A 7 3.41 0.03 2.82
N PRO A 8 2.55 -0.59 3.65
CA PRO A 8 2.89 -0.89 5.03
C PRO A 8 4.00 -1.95 5.11
N GLY A 9 4.70 -2.00 6.25
CA GLY A 9 5.58 -3.10 6.58
C GLY A 9 4.83 -4.33 7.11
N SER A 10 5.57 -5.31 7.65
CA SER A 10 4.99 -6.48 8.30
C SER A 10 4.00 -6.12 9.42
N GLY A 11 2.89 -6.86 9.50
CA GLY A 11 1.76 -6.56 10.40
C GLY A 11 0.87 -5.40 9.93
N GLY A 12 1.18 -4.79 8.79
CA GLY A 12 0.36 -3.75 8.17
C GLY A 12 0.45 -2.41 8.90
N SER A 13 -0.52 -1.55 8.58
CA SER A 13 -0.69 -0.24 9.24
C SER A 13 -2.02 -0.20 9.97
N GLY A 14 -1.97 -0.26 11.30
CA GLY A 14 -3.16 -0.19 12.16
C GLY A 14 -3.86 1.18 12.11
N PRO A 15 -5.04 1.33 12.75
CA PRO A 15 -5.88 2.54 12.63
C PRO A 15 -5.23 3.84 13.11
N THR A 16 -4.31 3.76 14.08
CA THR A 16 -3.61 4.93 14.63
C THR A 16 -2.32 5.27 13.88
N HIS A 17 -1.90 4.41 12.93
CA HIS A 17 -0.69 4.62 12.15
C HIS A 17 -0.89 5.77 11.15
N TRP A 18 0.17 6.52 10.88
CA TRP A 18 0.10 7.70 10.01
C TRP A 18 -0.31 7.34 8.57
N GLN A 19 0.10 6.18 8.06
CA GLN A 19 -0.34 5.69 6.74
C GLN A 19 -1.87 5.50 6.69
N SER A 20 -2.50 5.00 7.76
CA SER A 20 -3.96 4.87 7.82
C SER A 20 -4.65 6.22 7.91
N ARG A 21 -4.14 7.14 8.73
CA ARG A 21 -4.68 8.50 8.81
C ARG A 21 -4.59 9.26 7.49
N TRP A 22 -3.50 9.10 6.75
CA TRP A 22 -3.32 9.70 5.44
C TRP A 22 -4.27 9.09 4.42
N GLN A 23 -4.39 7.76 4.39
CA GLN A 23 -5.34 7.05 3.56
C GLN A 23 -6.79 7.52 3.79
N ASP A 24 -7.18 7.74 5.04
CA ASP A 24 -8.53 8.21 5.39
C ASP A 24 -8.75 9.69 5.02
N SER A 25 -7.68 10.49 4.94
CA SER A 25 -7.75 11.92 4.66
C SER A 25 -7.76 12.27 3.17
N ASP A 26 -7.28 11.38 2.31
CA ASP A 26 -7.12 11.64 0.87
C ASP A 26 -7.58 10.45 0.02
N PRO A 27 -8.69 10.59 -0.74
CA PRO A 27 -9.20 9.55 -1.63
C PRO A 27 -8.23 9.11 -2.74
N ALA A 28 -7.20 9.90 -3.06
CA ALA A 28 -6.18 9.54 -4.04
C ALA A 28 -5.18 8.50 -3.48
N MET A 29 -5.18 8.29 -2.16
CA MET A 29 -4.32 7.32 -1.48
C MET A 29 -5.00 5.97 -1.38
N ARG A 30 -4.31 4.95 -1.88
CA ARG A 30 -4.77 3.56 -1.88
C ARG A 30 -3.71 2.68 -1.26
N ARG A 31 -4.10 1.62 -0.56
CA ARG A 31 -3.17 0.63 -0.01
C ARG A 31 -3.17 -0.60 -0.90
N PHE A 32 -1.99 -1.13 -1.23
CA PHE A 32 -1.93 -2.43 -1.92
C PHE A 32 -2.46 -3.54 -1.01
N ARG A 33 -2.94 -4.65 -1.57
CA ARG A 33 -3.70 -5.67 -0.83
C ARG A 33 -3.13 -7.08 -1.09
N PRO A 34 -2.04 -7.47 -0.40
CA PRO A 34 -1.59 -8.86 -0.38
C PRO A 34 -2.60 -9.73 0.39
N SER A 35 -2.44 -11.05 0.27
CA SER A 35 -3.25 -12.05 0.98
C SER A 35 -3.04 -12.04 2.50
N SER A 36 -1.84 -11.69 2.97
CA SER A 36 -1.51 -11.61 4.39
C SER A 36 -0.43 -10.57 4.68
N TRP A 37 -0.65 -9.78 5.73
CA TRP A 37 0.34 -8.86 6.30
C TRP A 37 1.17 -9.50 7.42
N ASP A 38 0.62 -10.52 8.09
CA ASP A 38 1.25 -11.20 9.22
C ASP A 38 2.18 -12.34 8.77
N LEU A 39 1.92 -12.89 7.58
CA LEU A 39 2.72 -13.92 6.93
C LEU A 39 3.18 -13.40 5.56
N PRO A 40 4.20 -12.52 5.51
CA PRO A 40 4.65 -11.92 4.27
C PRO A 40 5.23 -12.98 3.35
N ASP A 41 4.72 -13.02 2.11
CA ASP A 41 5.26 -13.78 1.01
C ASP A 41 5.66 -12.82 -0.11
N PHE A 42 6.91 -12.93 -0.58
CA PHE A 42 7.45 -12.01 -1.58
C PHE A 42 6.66 -12.05 -2.90
N THR A 43 6.24 -13.24 -3.33
CA THR A 43 5.54 -13.41 -4.62
C THR A 43 4.15 -12.80 -4.55
N ASP A 44 3.43 -13.04 -3.46
CA ASP A 44 2.11 -12.46 -3.20
C ASP A 44 2.18 -10.92 -3.10
N TRP A 45 3.17 -10.41 -2.37
CA TRP A 45 3.36 -8.97 -2.20
C TRP A 45 3.70 -8.27 -3.52
N LEU A 46 4.60 -8.87 -4.32
CA LEU A 46 4.95 -8.36 -5.63
C LEU A 46 3.73 -8.34 -6.55
N ALA A 47 2.96 -9.44 -6.61
CA ALA A 47 1.75 -9.52 -7.42
C ALA A 47 0.68 -8.50 -7.00
N ALA A 48 0.48 -8.30 -5.69
CA ALA A 48 -0.45 -7.32 -5.16
C ALA A 48 -0.02 -5.88 -5.45
N LEU A 49 1.29 -5.59 -5.42
CA LEU A 49 1.83 -4.29 -5.78
C LEU A 49 1.69 -4.04 -7.30
N GLU A 50 2.03 -5.01 -8.14
CA GLU A 50 1.85 -4.94 -9.59
C GLU A 50 0.40 -4.66 -9.97
N ALA A 51 -0.55 -5.38 -9.36
CA ALA A 51 -1.97 -5.13 -9.56
C ALA A 51 -2.36 -3.69 -9.18
N ALA A 52 -1.91 -3.21 -8.02
CA ALA A 52 -2.21 -1.84 -7.59
C ALA A 52 -1.61 -0.76 -8.51
N VAL A 53 -0.41 -1.01 -9.07
CA VAL A 53 0.24 -0.12 -10.04
C VAL A 53 -0.51 -0.13 -11.38
N ILE A 54 -0.95 -1.30 -11.86
CA ILE A 54 -1.71 -1.44 -13.11
C ILE A 54 -3.09 -0.75 -13.01
N GLU A 55 -3.73 -0.80 -11.84
CA GLU A 55 -5.00 -0.13 -11.56
C GLU A 55 -4.88 1.40 -11.38
N ALA A 56 -3.66 1.94 -11.32
CA ALA A 56 -3.44 3.38 -11.25
C ALA A 56 -3.59 4.01 -12.65
N PRO A 57 -4.37 5.10 -12.80
CA PRO A 57 -4.58 5.73 -14.11
C PRO A 57 -3.36 6.50 -14.63
N GLU A 58 -2.41 6.82 -13.75
CA GLU A 58 -1.11 7.44 -14.05
C GLU A 58 -0.05 6.84 -13.12
N PRO A 59 1.26 6.94 -13.44
CA PRO A 59 2.33 6.40 -12.61
C PRO A 59 2.22 6.88 -11.15
N PRO A 60 1.98 5.97 -10.17
CA PRO A 60 1.73 6.35 -8.80
C PRO A 60 3.03 6.61 -8.03
N VAL A 61 2.92 7.39 -6.95
CA VAL A 61 3.99 7.52 -5.94
C VAL A 61 3.83 6.42 -4.91
N LEU A 62 4.90 5.66 -4.66
CA LEU A 62 4.92 4.61 -3.65
C LEU A 62 5.32 5.19 -2.28
N VAL A 63 4.53 4.90 -1.24
CA VAL A 63 4.74 5.38 0.13
C VAL A 63 4.98 4.18 1.05
N ALA A 64 6.26 3.79 1.16
CA ALA A 64 6.71 2.62 1.92
C ALA A 64 7.08 2.95 3.37
N HIS A 65 6.94 1.97 4.28
CA HIS A 65 7.32 2.11 5.68
C HIS A 65 7.88 0.81 6.28
N SER A 66 9.05 0.91 6.90
CA SER A 66 9.73 -0.17 7.62
C SER A 66 10.09 -1.35 6.69
N LEU A 67 9.63 -2.57 6.97
CA LEU A 67 9.92 -3.77 6.20
C LEU A 67 8.88 -3.97 5.08
N SER A 68 8.93 -3.11 4.07
CA SER A 68 8.10 -3.17 2.85
C SER A 68 8.71 -4.04 1.76
#